data_AF-A0A7S0VRZ5-F1
#
_entry.id   AF-A0A7S0VRZ5-F1
#
_cell.length_a   1.000
_cell.length_b   1.000
_cell.length_c   1.000
_cell.angle_alpha   90.00
_cell.angle_beta   90.00
_cell.angle_gamma   90.00
#
_symmetry.space_group_name_H-M   'P 1'
#
loop_
_entity.id
_entity.type
_entity.pdbx_description
1 polymer ?
#
loop_
_entity_poly.entity_id
_entity_poly.type
_entity_poly.pdbx_seq_one_letter_code
_entity_poly.pdbx_strand_id
1 'polypeptide(L)'
;ALWFESQLLDADWALNSGNWMWLSCSCFFYQYFRCYSPVAFPKKWDPEGNFIRKYVPALKKLPTKFIYEPWKAPIATLREAGVELGKNYPKRIVNHETISKENMGKMNDAYSAHKRKLEEATADAKEKKKEGGAKKVAKTSSKGSK
;
A
#
# COMPACT_ATOMS: atom_id res chain seq x y z
N ALA A 1 1.28 -11.62 -0.91
CA ALA A 1 1.25 -12.59 -2.02
C ALA A 1 1.01 -14.02 -1.53
N LEU A 2 1.93 -14.64 -0.77
CA LEU A 2 1.88 -16.09 -0.43
C LEU A 2 0.59 -16.57 0.26
N TRP A 3 0.05 -15.81 1.23
CA TRP A 3 -1.21 -16.20 1.88
C TRP A 3 -2.35 -16.29 0.85
N PHE A 4 -2.45 -15.29 -0.04
CA PHE A 4 -3.51 -15.24 -1.07
C PHE A 4 -3.35 -16.37 -2.08
N GLU A 5 -2.13 -16.68 -2.48
CA GLU A 5 -1.81 -17.80 -3.37
C GLU A 5 -2.29 -19.14 -2.80
N SER A 6 -2.25 -19.33 -1.48
CA SER A 6 -2.71 -20.57 -0.84
C SER A 6 -4.22 -20.64 -0.58
N GLN A 7 -4.92 -19.50 -0.53
CA GLN A 7 -6.32 -19.44 -0.08
C GLN A 7 -7.32 -19.14 -1.20
N LEU A 8 -6.87 -18.47 -2.27
CA LEU A 8 -7.72 -18.17 -3.41
C LEU A 8 -7.90 -19.40 -4.29
N LEU A 9 -9.15 -19.71 -4.63
CA LEU A 9 -9.48 -20.81 -5.56
C LEU A 9 -9.08 -20.49 -7.01
N ASP A 10 -9.05 -19.20 -7.33
CA ASP A 10 -8.63 -18.61 -8.60
C ASP A 10 -7.18 -18.09 -8.55
N ALA A 11 -6.36 -18.66 -7.65
CA ALA A 11 -4.96 -18.28 -7.51
C ALA A 11 -4.20 -18.51 -8.83
N ASP A 12 -3.74 -17.41 -9.42
CA ASP A 12 -2.80 -17.38 -10.52
C ASP A 12 -1.56 -16.59 -10.10
N TRP A 13 -0.38 -17.15 -10.34
CA TRP A 13 0.89 -16.58 -9.89
C TRP A 13 1.15 -15.18 -10.48
N ALA A 14 0.88 -15.00 -11.78
CA ALA A 14 1.15 -13.76 -12.48
C ALA A 14 0.14 -12.67 -12.06
N LEU A 15 -1.15 -13.01 -12.02
CA LEU A 15 -2.21 -12.08 -11.61
C LEU A 15 -2.06 -11.68 -10.14
N ASN A 16 -1.77 -12.63 -9.24
CA ASN A 16 -1.56 -12.33 -7.83
C ASN A 16 -0.35 -11.40 -7.64
N SER A 17 0.79 -11.72 -8.25
CA SER A 17 2.00 -10.89 -8.16
C SER A 17 1.78 -9.49 -8.75
N GLY A 18 1.15 -9.41 -9.93
CA GLY A 18 0.81 -8.15 -10.59
C GLY A 18 -0.10 -7.26 -9.74
N ASN A 19 -1.18 -7.84 -9.20
CA ASN A 19 -2.13 -7.11 -8.36
C ASN A 19 -1.52 -6.65 -7.04
N TRP A 20 -0.63 -7.43 -6.41
CA TRP A 20 0.09 -6.99 -5.21
C TRP A 20 1.06 -5.84 -5.51
N MET A 21 1.77 -5.87 -6.66
CA MET A 21 2.62 -4.77 -7.08
C MET A 21 1.83 -3.50 -7.38
N TRP A 22 0.64 -3.63 -7.98
CA TRP A 22 -0.28 -2.53 -8.19
C TRP A 22 -0.77 -1.95 -6.86
N LEU A 23 -1.41 -2.75 -6.01
CA LEU A 23 -2.03 -2.28 -4.75
C LEU A 23 -1.03 -1.65 -3.78
N SER A 24 0.22 -2.16 -3.74
CA SER A 24 1.28 -1.60 -2.92
C SER A 24 1.92 -0.33 -3.49
N CYS A 25 1.53 0.07 -4.70
CA CYS A 25 2.18 1.14 -5.47
C CYS A 25 3.68 0.89 -5.67
N SER A 26 4.06 -0.36 -5.91
CA SER A 26 5.43 -0.73 -6.25
C SER A 26 5.67 -0.68 -7.76
N CYS A 27 4.65 -1.03 -8.56
CA CYS A 27 4.67 -0.98 -10.02
C CYS A 27 3.26 -0.69 -10.57
N PHE A 28 3.18 -0.25 -11.83
CA PHE A 28 1.95 0.09 -12.59
C PHE A 28 1.16 1.31 -12.09
N PHE A 29 1.04 1.47 -10.78
CA PHE A 29 0.32 2.58 -10.15
C PHE A 29 1.20 3.24 -9.08
N TYR A 30 1.16 4.58 -9.03
CA TYR A 30 2.11 5.36 -8.23
C TYR A 30 1.45 6.33 -7.25
N GLN A 31 0.11 6.42 -7.26
CA GLN A 31 -0.61 7.33 -6.35
C GLN A 31 -0.81 6.66 -4.98
N TYR A 32 0.30 6.45 -4.26
CA TYR A 32 0.31 5.80 -2.93
C TYR A 32 -0.54 6.53 -1.87
N PHE A 33 -0.86 7.80 -2.10
CA PHE A 33 -1.77 8.57 -1.25
C PHE A 33 -3.24 8.12 -1.34
N ARG A 34 -3.59 7.29 -2.33
CA ARG A 34 -4.94 6.72 -2.50
C ARG A 34 -5.09 5.42 -1.70
N CYS A 35 -4.91 5.50 -0.38
CA CYS A 35 -5.13 4.37 0.53
C CYS A 35 -6.58 4.36 1.04
N TYR A 36 -7.24 3.20 1.03
CA TYR A 36 -8.60 3.05 1.50
C TYR A 36 -8.66 3.03 3.04
N SER A 37 -9.62 3.76 3.60
CA SER A 37 -9.91 3.68 5.04
C SER A 37 -10.59 2.34 5.37
N PRO A 38 -10.08 1.55 6.33
CA PRO A 38 -10.71 0.30 6.76
C PRO A 38 -12.08 0.50 7.41
N VAL A 39 -12.44 1.75 7.75
CA VAL A 39 -13.73 2.11 8.35
C VAL A 39 -14.65 2.73 7.31
N ALA A 40 -14.20 3.80 6.64
CA ALA A 40 -15.08 4.57 5.76
C ALA A 40 -15.40 3.84 4.45
N PHE A 41 -14.47 3.05 3.92
CA PHE A 41 -14.67 2.33 2.67
C PHE A 41 -15.80 1.30 2.78
N PRO A 42 -15.76 0.30 3.69
CA PRO A 42 -16.83 -0.68 3.76
C PRO A 42 -18.16 -0.06 4.20
N LYS A 43 -18.15 0.96 5.06
CA LYS A 43 -19.37 1.70 5.46
C LYS A 43 -20.09 2.34 4.27
N LYS A 44 -19.36 2.76 3.24
CA LYS A 44 -19.95 3.32 2.01
C LYS A 44 -20.69 2.26 1.20
N TRP A 45 -20.20 1.02 1.18
CA TRP A 45 -20.76 -0.06 0.35
C TRP A 45 -21.81 -0.90 1.08
N ASP A 46 -21.68 -1.05 2.39
CA ASP A 46 -22.62 -1.78 3.24
C ASP A 46 -22.94 -0.96 4.51
N PRO A 47 -23.85 0.04 4.41
CA PRO A 47 -24.18 0.90 5.55
C PRO A 47 -24.71 0.13 6.77
N GLU A 48 -25.39 -0.98 6.55
CA GLU A 48 -25.98 -1.84 7.60
C GLU A 48 -24.98 -2.83 8.23
N GLY A 49 -23.82 -3.02 7.59
CA GLY A 49 -22.77 -3.94 8.02
C GLY A 49 -23.19 -5.41 7.98
N ASN A 50 -24.12 -5.77 7.09
CA ASN A 50 -24.59 -7.15 6.90
C ASN A 50 -23.45 -8.13 6.61
N PHE A 51 -22.43 -7.68 5.85
CA PHE A 51 -21.24 -8.47 5.57
C PHE A 51 -20.48 -8.80 6.86
N ILE A 52 -20.26 -7.81 7.73
CA ILE A 52 -19.59 -8.02 9.02
C ILE A 52 -20.43 -8.93 9.90
N ARG A 53 -21.75 -8.76 9.96
CA ARG A 53 -22.64 -9.62 10.76
C ARG A 53 -22.61 -11.08 10.30
N LYS A 54 -22.38 -11.32 9.01
CA LYS A 54 -22.29 -12.66 8.42
C LYS A 54 -20.96 -13.34 8.74
N TYR A 55 -19.84 -12.65 8.54
CA TYR A 55 -18.50 -13.25 8.64
C TYR A 55 -17.83 -13.07 10.02
N VAL A 56 -18.30 -12.13 10.84
CA VAL A 56 -17.81 -11.86 12.19
C VAL A 56 -18.97 -11.98 13.18
N PRO A 57 -19.38 -13.20 13.55
CA PRO A 57 -20.58 -13.43 14.35
C PRO A 57 -20.51 -12.79 15.75
N ALA A 58 -19.30 -12.58 16.29
CA ALA A 58 -19.09 -11.86 17.54
C ALA A 58 -19.69 -10.44 17.53
N LEU A 59 -19.74 -9.78 16.37
CA LEU A 59 -20.29 -8.42 16.23
C LEU A 59 -21.76 -8.39 15.76
N LYS A 60 -22.40 -9.56 15.60
CA LYS A 60 -23.72 -9.68 14.97
C LYS A 60 -24.81 -8.87 15.66
N LYS A 61 -24.75 -8.72 16.99
CA LYS A 61 -25.73 -7.97 17.80
C LYS A 61 -25.37 -6.49 17.98
N LEU A 62 -24.20 -6.06 17.52
CA LEU A 62 -23.75 -4.69 17.73
C LEU A 62 -24.58 -3.72 16.88
N PRO A 63 -25.02 -2.55 17.39
CA PRO A 63 -25.75 -1.58 16.59
C PRO A 63 -24.97 -1.14 15.36
N THR A 64 -25.66 -0.92 14.24
CA THR A 64 -25.07 -0.50 12.95
C THR A 64 -24.15 0.71 13.08
N LYS A 65 -24.47 1.64 13.99
CA LYS A 65 -23.63 2.83 14.29
C LYS A 65 -22.19 2.48 14.67
N PHE A 66 -21.96 1.35 15.33
CA PHE A 66 -20.66 0.96 15.87
C PHE A 66 -20.04 -0.26 15.19
N ILE A 67 -20.69 -0.85 14.17
CA ILE A 67 -20.24 -2.11 13.57
C ILE A 67 -18.84 -2.01 12.93
N TYR A 68 -18.52 -0.85 12.34
CA TYR A 68 -17.22 -0.56 11.76
C TYR A 68 -16.20 -0.01 12.76
N GLU A 69 -16.65 0.42 13.94
CA GLU A 69 -15.81 1.04 14.97
C GLU A 69 -16.23 0.58 16.38
N PRO A 70 -16.16 -0.73 16.70
CA PRO A 70 -16.65 -1.26 17.97
C PRO A 70 -15.93 -0.65 19.19
N TRP A 71 -14.69 -0.18 19.02
CA TRP A 71 -13.94 0.50 20.08
C TRP A 71 -14.49 1.89 20.46
N LYS A 72 -15.40 2.47 19.66
CA LYS A 72 -16.10 3.73 20.00
C LYS A 72 -17.43 3.49 20.69
N ALA A 73 -17.91 2.24 20.78
CA ALA A 73 -19.17 1.93 21.44
C ALA A 73 -19.07 2.12 22.96
N PRO A 74 -20.11 2.64 23.62
CA PRO A 74 -20.21 2.63 25.08
C PRO A 74 -20.10 1.22 25.64
N ILE A 75 -19.54 1.08 26.85
CA ILE A 75 -19.38 -0.21 27.53
C ILE A 75 -20.73 -0.92 27.70
N ALA A 76 -21.80 -0.16 27.99
CA ALA A 76 -23.16 -0.70 28.09
C ALA A 76 -23.62 -1.36 26.77
N THR A 77 -23.47 -0.66 25.65
CA THR A 77 -23.81 -1.18 24.31
C THR A 77 -22.99 -2.40 23.92
N LEU A 78 -21.70 -2.42 24.26
CA LEU A 78 -20.84 -3.59 24.04
C LEU A 78 -21.32 -4.78 24.86
N ARG A 79 -21.66 -4.57 26.13
CA ARG A 79 -22.18 -5.63 27.02
C ARG A 79 -23.52 -6.17 26.54
N GLU A 80 -24.45 -5.32 26.13
CA GLU A 80 -25.74 -5.72 25.55
C GLU A 80 -25.58 -6.54 24.27
N ALA A 81 -24.62 -6.16 23.42
CA ALA A 81 -24.26 -6.92 22.23
C ALA A 81 -23.47 -8.21 22.53
N GLY A 82 -23.03 -8.41 23.77
CA GLY A 82 -22.18 -9.53 24.18
C GLY A 82 -20.75 -9.44 23.63
N VAL A 83 -20.22 -8.23 23.42
CA VAL A 83 -18.87 -7.97 22.89
C VAL A 83 -17.92 -7.54 24.01
N GLU A 84 -16.81 -8.24 24.16
CA GLU A 84 -15.70 -7.93 25.08
C GLU A 84 -14.41 -7.72 24.29
N LEU A 85 -13.99 -6.46 24.17
CA LEU A 85 -12.78 -6.07 23.44
C LEU A 85 -11.52 -6.60 24.13
N GLY A 86 -10.74 -7.40 23.42
CA GLY A 86 -9.55 -8.10 23.90
C GLY A 86 -9.79 -9.54 24.33
N LYS A 87 -11.04 -10.02 24.31
CA LYS A 87 -11.39 -11.42 24.60
C LYS A 87 -12.10 -12.07 23.42
N ASN A 88 -13.36 -11.68 23.17
CA ASN A 88 -14.15 -12.28 22.10
C ASN A 88 -14.03 -11.54 20.76
N TYR A 89 -13.55 -10.30 20.81
CA TYR A 89 -13.18 -9.52 19.63
C TYR A 89 -11.91 -8.74 19.96
N PRO A 90 -10.86 -8.77 19.11
CA PRO A 90 -9.59 -8.14 19.44
C PRO A 90 -9.72 -6.62 19.55
N LYS A 91 -8.85 -6.01 20.35
CA LYS A 91 -8.64 -4.56 20.31
C LYS A 91 -8.00 -4.19 18.98
N ARG A 92 -8.24 -2.96 18.51
CA ARG A 92 -7.58 -2.42 17.32
C ARG A 92 -6.06 -2.55 17.46
N ILE A 93 -5.43 -3.18 16.47
CA ILE A 93 -3.97 -3.42 16.47
C ILE A 93 -3.23 -2.09 16.27
N VAL A 94 -3.79 -1.19 15.47
CA VAL A 94 -3.21 0.11 15.14
C VAL A 94 -4.25 1.22 15.16
N ASN A 95 -3.81 2.47 15.35
CA ASN A 95 -4.61 3.65 15.04
C ASN A 95 -4.38 4.03 13.58
N HIS A 96 -5.42 3.92 12.75
CA HIS A 96 -5.32 4.18 11.31
C HIS A 96 -4.90 5.62 11.00
N GLU A 97 -5.35 6.61 11.76
CA GLU A 97 -5.00 8.02 11.53
C GLU A 97 -3.50 8.28 11.72
N THR A 98 -2.90 7.64 12.72
CA THR A 98 -1.46 7.74 13.03
C THR A 98 -0.63 6.98 12.00
N ILE A 99 -0.95 5.70 11.80
CA ILE A 99 -0.15 4.81 10.92
C ILE A 99 -0.27 5.20 9.45
N SER A 100 -1.44 5.68 9.00
CA SER A 100 -1.59 6.14 7.62
C SER A 100 -0.66 7.31 7.31
N LYS A 101 -0.57 8.30 8.22
CA LYS A 101 0.34 9.44 8.07
C LYS A 101 1.81 9.02 8.08
N GLU A 102 2.19 8.15 9.03
CA GLU A 102 3.55 7.63 9.12
C GLU A 102 3.96 6.88 7.85
N ASN A 103 3.09 5.97 7.37
CA ASN A 103 3.34 5.19 6.16
C ASN A 103 3.41 6.08 4.91
N MET A 104 2.56 7.11 4.81
CA MET A 104 2.64 8.08 3.71
C MET A 104 3.96 8.86 3.73
N GLY A 105 4.47 9.22 4.91
CA GLY A 105 5.80 9.82 5.04
C GLY A 105 6.90 8.91 4.51
N LYS A 106 6.91 7.64 4.97
CA LYS A 106 7.87 6.64 4.50
C LYS A 106 7.81 6.40 2.98
N MET A 107 6.60 6.37 2.41
CA MET A 107 6.43 6.24 0.96
C MET A 107 6.97 7.46 0.22
N ASN A 108 6.70 8.67 0.71
CA ASN A 108 7.24 9.89 0.14
C ASN A 108 8.77 9.90 0.15
N ASP A 109 9.40 9.48 1.26
CA ASP A 109 10.84 9.40 1.39
C ASP A 109 11.44 8.38 0.42
N ALA A 110 10.81 7.20 0.30
CA ALA A 110 11.24 6.14 -0.62
C ALA A 110 11.17 6.59 -2.08
N TYR A 111 10.06 7.24 -2.48
CA TYR A 111 9.88 7.78 -3.82
C TYR A 111 10.86 8.91 -4.13
N SER A 112 11.11 9.81 -3.17
CA SER A 112 12.07 10.89 -3.32
C SER A 112 13.50 10.37 -3.47
N ALA A 113 13.87 9.36 -2.67
CA ALA A 113 15.16 8.69 -2.76
C ALA A 113 15.33 7.97 -4.12
N HIS A 114 14.28 7.33 -4.62
CA HIS A 114 14.30 6.70 -5.94
C HIS A 114 14.47 7.73 -7.06
N LYS A 115 13.74 8.84 -6.99
CA LYS A 115 13.87 9.94 -7.96
C LYS A 115 15.29 10.51 -7.99
N ARG A 116 15.90 10.76 -6.82
CA ARG A 116 17.28 11.24 -6.74
C ARG A 116 18.27 10.26 -7.38
N LYS A 117 18.13 8.96 -7.11
CA LYS A 117 18.99 7.92 -7.73
C LYS A 117 18.87 7.89 -9.26
N LEU A 118 17.66 8.10 -9.78
CA LEU A 118 17.45 8.20 -11.24
C LEU A 118 18.12 9.45 -11.82
N GLU A 119 18.00 10.59 -11.14
CA GLU A 119 18.64 11.84 -11.55
C GLU A 119 20.18 11.68 -11.57
N GLU A 120 20.77 11.13 -10.53
CA GLU A 120 22.22 10.82 -10.44
C GLU A 120 22.67 9.89 -11.57
N ALA A 121 21.98 8.76 -11.78
CA ALA A 121 22.32 7.81 -12.84
C ALA A 121 22.22 8.42 -14.25
N THR A 122 21.26 9.32 -14.49
CA THR A 122 21.15 10.02 -15.77
C THR A 122 22.24 11.08 -15.97
N ALA A 123 22.71 11.72 -14.90
CA ALA A 123 23.84 12.65 -14.96
C ALA A 123 25.14 11.91 -15.30
N ASP A 124 25.43 10.80 -14.60
CA ASP A 124 26.60 9.95 -14.85
C ASP A 124 26.61 9.39 -16.28
N ALA A 125 25.44 8.99 -16.79
CA ALA A 125 25.31 8.50 -18.16
C ALA A 125 25.60 9.59 -19.20
N LYS A 126 25.20 10.84 -18.94
CA LYS A 126 25.50 12.00 -19.81
C LYS A 126 27.00 12.34 -19.78
N GLU A 127 27.64 12.27 -18.61
CA GLU A 127 29.07 12.54 -18.46
C GLU A 127 29.93 11.50 -19.20
N LYS A 128 29.64 10.20 -19.00
CA LYS A 128 30.32 9.11 -19.74
C LYS A 128 30.15 9.22 -21.26
N LYS A 129 29.00 9.73 -21.72
CA LYS A 129 28.73 9.95 -23.16
C LYS A 129 29.56 11.12 -23.71
N LYS A 130 29.81 12.18 -22.92
CA LYS A 130 30.71 13.29 -23.29
C LYS A 130 32.17 12.83 -23.34
N GLU A 131 32.65 12.06 -22.37
CA GLU A 131 34.02 11.53 -22.37
C GLU A 131 34.28 10.52 -23.50
N GLY A 132 33.31 9.63 -23.77
CA GLY A 132 33.37 8.69 -24.90
C GLY A 132 33.34 9.39 -26.27
N GLY A 133 32.61 10.51 -26.37
CA GLY A 133 32.62 11.39 -27.55
C GLY A 133 33.97 12.07 -27.76
N ALA A 134 34.56 12.62 -26.70
CA ALA A 134 35.88 13.26 -26.75
C ALA A 134 37.00 12.28 -27.18
N LYS A 135 36.99 11.05 -26.67
CA LYS A 135 37.94 9.99 -27.08
C LYS A 135 37.77 9.54 -28.54
N LYS A 136 36.56 9.62 -29.12
CA LYS A 136 36.31 9.30 -30.54
C LYS A 136 36.84 10.39 -31.48
N VAL A 137 36.69 11.66 -31.13
CA VAL A 137 37.17 12.80 -31.93
C VAL A 137 38.70 12.86 -31.99
N ALA A 138 39.38 12.55 -30.88
CA ALA A 138 40.85 12.48 -30.84
C ALA A 138 41.44 11.36 -31.71
N LYS A 139 40.71 10.25 -31.94
CA LYS A 139 41.18 9.12 -32.74
C LYS A 139 40.99 9.30 -34.26
N THR A 140 40.11 10.20 -34.68
CA THR A 140 39.88 10.53 -36.10
C THR A 140 40.84 11.60 -36.63
N SER A 141 41.50 12.38 -35.78
CA SER A 141 42.45 13.42 -36.22
C SER A 141 43.87 12.91 -36.51
N SER A 142 44.21 11.66 -36.20
CA SER A 142 45.56 11.09 -36.44
C SER A 142 45.70 10.23 -37.71
N LYS A 143 44.69 10.19 -38.60
CA LYS A 143 44.69 9.34 -39.81
C LYS A 143 44.80 10.10 -41.15
N GLY A 144 45.05 11.41 -41.13
CA GLY A 144 45.21 12.23 -42.34
C GLY A 144 46.62 12.79 -42.48
N SER A 145 47.58 11.96 -42.86
CA SER A 145 48.86 12.42 -43.43
C SER A 145 49.48 11.26 -44.21
N LYS A 146 49.15 11.20 -45.49
CA LYS A 146 49.89 10.53 -46.55
C LYS A 146 49.73 11.36 -47.81
#